data_AF-A0A4U9WG82-F1
#
_entry.id   AF-A0A4U9WG82-F1
#
_cell.length_a   1.000
_cell.length_b   1.000
_cell.length_c   1.000
_cell.angle_alpha   90.00
_cell.angle_beta   90.00
_cell.angle_gamma   90.00
#
_symmetry.space_group_name_H-M   'P 1'
#
loop_
_entity.id
_entity.type
_entity.pdbx_description
1 polymer ?
#
loop_
_entity_poly.entity_id
_entity_poly.type
_entity_poly.pdbx_seq_one_letter_code
_entity_poly.pdbx_strand_id
1 'polypeptide(L)'
;MDATIDMTQPDNTSLPSSIDMQYLPGKGLTPFNLDTKVWSNNATAGVNVRLVRAASLADVNGASKIPLTVSLGETVLTTTNQLLEAATLFPAGIENGSDVLPLRFAQTAQGPIATGTYSGIVSLVVTQATKAE
;
A
#
# COMPACT_ATOMS: atom_id res chain seq x y z
N MET A 1 0.24 26.86 -7.38
CA MET A 1 0.82 25.93 -6.39
C MET A 1 0.72 24.56 -7.00
N ASP A 2 1.84 23.93 -7.32
CA ASP A 2 1.84 22.58 -7.90
C ASP A 2 1.50 21.56 -6.82
N ALA A 3 0.74 20.52 -7.17
CA ALA A 3 0.39 19.44 -6.26
C ALA A 3 1.64 18.64 -5.85
N THR A 4 1.98 18.64 -4.56
CA THR A 4 3.06 17.81 -4.00
C THR A 4 2.49 16.76 -3.05
N ILE A 5 2.81 15.50 -3.28
CA ILE A 5 2.36 14.38 -2.45
C ILE A 5 3.55 13.51 -2.07
N ASP A 6 3.55 13.02 -0.84
CA ASP A 6 4.57 12.11 -0.34
C ASP A 6 3.96 11.08 0.61
N MET A 7 4.69 10.00 0.88
CA MET A 7 4.30 8.94 1.78
C MET A 7 5.51 8.47 2.59
N THR A 8 5.37 8.46 3.91
CA THR A 8 6.44 8.10 4.85
C THR A 8 5.91 7.12 5.89
N GLN A 9 6.80 6.58 6.72
CA GLN A 9 6.42 6.01 8.01
C GLN A 9 5.98 7.13 8.99
N PRO A 10 5.28 6.83 10.10
CA PRO A 10 4.81 7.83 11.06
C PRO A 10 5.93 8.65 11.72
N ASP A 11 7.15 8.12 11.75
CA ASP A 11 8.35 8.79 12.25
C ASP A 11 9.06 9.67 11.18
N ASN A 12 8.41 9.89 10.03
CA ASN A 12 8.91 10.60 8.85
C ASN A 12 10.08 9.92 8.12
N THR A 13 10.40 8.66 8.43
CA THR A 13 11.37 7.91 7.64
C THR A 13 10.74 7.40 6.34
N SER A 14 11.57 7.22 5.31
CA SER A 14 11.11 6.67 4.03
C SER A 14 10.56 5.25 4.22
N LEU A 15 9.63 4.85 3.32
CA LEU A 15 9.17 3.46 3.28
C LEU A 15 10.36 2.52 3.02
N PRO A 16 10.39 1.33 3.65
CA PRO A 16 11.45 0.37 3.43
C PRO A 16 11.45 -0.10 1.97
N SER A 17 12.65 -0.27 1.41
CA SER A 17 12.82 -0.73 0.02
C SER A 17 12.48 -2.21 -0.19
N SER A 18 12.43 -3.00 0.89
CA SER A 18 12.18 -4.44 0.89
C SER A 18 11.44 -4.87 2.15
N ILE A 19 10.59 -5.88 2.00
CA ILE A 19 9.79 -6.47 3.07
C ILE A 19 9.91 -7.99 2.96
N ASP A 20 10.20 -8.65 4.08
CA ASP A 20 10.20 -10.10 4.18
C ASP A 20 8.90 -10.59 4.82
N MET A 21 8.16 -11.45 4.12
CA MET A 21 6.93 -12.05 4.64
C MET A 21 7.22 -13.42 5.25
N GLN A 22 6.85 -13.61 6.52
CA GLN A 22 7.08 -14.88 7.22
C GLN A 22 6.12 -15.98 6.74
N TYR A 23 6.66 -17.11 6.32
CA TYR A 23 5.88 -18.30 6.00
C TYR A 23 5.56 -19.13 7.26
N LEU A 24 4.29 -19.51 7.41
CA LEU A 24 3.81 -20.44 8.43
C LEU A 24 3.38 -21.75 7.75
N PRO A 25 4.02 -22.90 8.09
CA PRO A 25 3.66 -24.20 7.54
C PRO A 25 2.17 -24.51 7.68
N GLY A 26 1.53 -24.91 6.58
CA GLY A 26 0.09 -25.22 6.53
C GLY A 26 -0.85 -24.01 6.54
N LYS A 27 -0.34 -22.79 6.78
CA LYS A 27 -1.13 -21.54 6.80
C LYS A 27 -0.73 -20.51 5.74
N GLY A 28 0.42 -20.64 5.09
CA GLY A 28 0.85 -19.70 4.05
C GLY A 28 1.63 -18.51 4.61
N LEU A 29 1.58 -17.37 3.92
CA LEU A 29 2.29 -16.15 4.35
C LEU A 29 1.52 -15.43 5.46
N THR A 30 2.25 -15.04 6.50
CA THR A 30 1.76 -14.11 7.51
C THR A 30 1.61 -12.72 6.88
N PRO A 31 0.46 -12.05 7.05
CA PRO A 31 0.32 -10.68 6.59
C PRO A 31 1.38 -9.76 7.20
N PHE A 32 1.92 -8.86 6.39
CA PHE A 32 2.82 -7.81 6.83
C PHE A 32 2.04 -6.50 6.91
N ASN A 33 2.21 -5.74 7.99
CA ASN A 33 1.64 -4.41 8.16
C ASN A 33 2.78 -3.41 8.37
N LEU A 34 2.72 -2.32 7.63
CA LEU A 34 3.59 -1.16 7.79
C LEU A 34 2.72 0.05 8.06
N ASP A 35 2.88 0.69 9.20
CA ASP A 35 2.21 1.96 9.43
C ASP A 35 2.82 3.04 8.54
N THR A 36 1.97 3.84 7.91
CA THR A 36 2.40 4.89 6.98
C THR A 36 1.57 6.15 7.17
N LYS A 37 2.04 7.27 6.64
CA LYS A 37 1.32 8.54 6.57
C LYS A 37 1.46 9.12 5.17
N VAL A 38 0.41 9.79 4.71
CA VAL A 38 0.39 10.54 3.45
C VAL A 38 0.50 12.01 3.75
N TRP A 39 1.33 12.71 2.99
CA TRP A 39 1.55 14.15 3.10
C TRP A 39 1.11 14.83 1.80
N SER A 40 0.31 15.89 1.91
CA SER A 40 -0.22 16.62 0.77
C SER A 40 -0.22 18.12 1.07
N ASN A 41 0.31 18.94 0.15
CA ASN A 41 0.20 20.39 0.25
C ASN A 41 -1.22 20.93 -0.03
N ASN A 42 -2.18 20.06 -0.32
CA ASN A 42 -3.60 20.38 -0.42
C ASN A 42 -4.43 19.37 0.37
N ALA A 43 -4.52 19.57 1.69
CA ALA A 43 -5.30 18.73 2.59
C ALA A 43 -6.83 18.84 2.39
N THR A 44 -7.30 19.71 1.47
CA THR A 44 -8.73 19.79 1.09
C THR A 44 -9.07 18.92 -0.12
N ALA A 45 -8.06 18.43 -0.83
CA ALA A 45 -8.21 17.48 -1.92
C ALA A 45 -8.00 16.05 -1.39
N GLY A 46 -8.83 15.11 -1.85
CA GLY A 46 -8.62 13.70 -1.58
C GLY A 46 -7.34 13.18 -2.24
N VAL A 47 -7.07 11.89 -2.03
CA VAL A 47 -5.90 11.22 -2.61
C VAL A 47 -6.35 10.00 -3.40
N ASN A 48 -5.92 9.92 -4.66
CA ASN A 48 -6.10 8.73 -5.47
C ASN A 48 -4.93 7.78 -5.24
N VAL A 49 -5.25 6.51 -4.96
CA VAL A 49 -4.26 5.46 -4.72
C VAL A 49 -4.57 4.27 -5.62
N ARG A 50 -3.54 3.70 -6.25
CA ARG A 50 -3.64 2.45 -7.01
C ARG A 50 -2.31 1.73 -7.09
N LEU A 51 -2.37 0.46 -7.49
CA LEU A 51 -1.21 -0.29 -7.92
C LEU A 51 -0.94 -0.07 -9.42
N VAL A 52 0.33 -0.09 -9.83
CA VAL A 52 0.68 -0.09 -11.26
C VAL A 52 0.27 -1.42 -11.91
N ARG A 53 0.37 -2.52 -11.15
CA ARG A 53 0.02 -3.89 -11.55
C ARG A 53 -0.51 -4.66 -10.35
N ALA A 54 -1.24 -5.74 -10.61
CA ALA A 54 -1.63 -6.67 -9.55
C ALA A 54 -0.39 -7.20 -8.81
N ALA A 55 -0.41 -7.12 -7.48
CA ALA A 55 0.70 -7.55 -6.64
C ALA A 55 0.76 -9.09 -6.61
N SER A 56 1.94 -9.63 -6.85
CA SER A 56 2.20 -11.06 -6.72
C SER A 56 3.67 -11.30 -6.42
N LEU A 57 3.95 -12.40 -5.71
CA LEU A 57 5.28 -12.97 -5.63
C LEU A 57 5.39 -14.07 -6.67
N ALA A 58 6.55 -14.21 -7.31
CA ALA A 58 6.82 -15.27 -8.26
C ALA A 58 8.08 -16.04 -7.84
N ASP A 59 8.12 -17.33 -8.17
CA ASP A 59 9.36 -18.11 -8.02
C ASP A 59 10.45 -17.60 -8.96
N VAL A 60 11.67 -18.09 -8.77
CA VAL A 60 12.84 -17.71 -9.60
C VAL A 60 12.66 -17.96 -11.10
N ASN A 61 11.73 -18.85 -11.49
CA ASN A 61 11.45 -19.20 -12.88
C ASN A 61 10.21 -18.46 -13.43
N GLY A 62 9.50 -17.70 -12.60
CA GLY A 62 8.23 -17.04 -12.94
C GLY A 62 7.03 -17.98 -13.11
N ALA A 63 7.18 -19.28 -12.82
CA ALA A 63 6.17 -20.30 -13.10
C ALA A 63 5.10 -20.35 -12.01
N SER A 64 5.53 -20.38 -10.75
CA SER A 64 4.63 -20.34 -9.60
C SER A 64 4.42 -18.89 -9.16
N LYS A 65 3.16 -18.46 -9.06
CA LYS A 65 2.79 -17.12 -8.60
C LYS A 65 1.90 -17.20 -7.37
N ILE A 66 2.16 -16.33 -6.41
CA ILE A 66 1.39 -16.14 -5.19
C ILE A 66 0.76 -14.75 -5.27
N PRO A 67 -0.54 -14.64 -5.57
CA PRO A 67 -1.21 -13.35 -5.58
C PRO A 67 -1.22 -12.72 -4.18
N LEU A 68 -0.99 -11.40 -4.13
CA LEU A 68 -1.08 -10.62 -2.90
C LEU A 68 -2.24 -9.63 -2.98
N THR A 69 -2.96 -9.51 -1.87
CA THR A 69 -3.87 -8.40 -1.60
C THR A 69 -3.08 -7.32 -0.88
N VAL A 70 -3.11 -6.10 -1.43
CA VAL A 70 -2.50 -4.91 -0.81
C VAL A 70 -3.62 -3.97 -0.40
N SER A 71 -3.58 -3.45 0.83
CA SER A 71 -4.53 -2.46 1.30
C SER A 71 -3.81 -1.29 1.98
N LEU A 72 -4.37 -0.10 1.89
CA LEU A 72 -3.92 1.09 2.60
C LEU A 72 -5.06 1.58 3.49
N GLY A 73 -4.86 1.51 4.80
CA GLY A 73 -5.96 1.59 5.76
C GLY A 73 -6.96 0.46 5.49
N GLU A 74 -8.23 0.83 5.35
CA GLU A 74 -9.32 -0.11 5.04
C GLU A 74 -9.52 -0.35 3.53
N THR A 75 -8.84 0.41 2.67
CA THR A 75 -9.05 0.38 1.23
C THR A 75 -8.18 -0.68 0.56
N VAL A 76 -8.81 -1.68 -0.07
CA VAL A 76 -8.12 -2.66 -0.92
C VAL A 76 -7.72 -2.01 -2.23
N LEU A 77 -6.43 -2.11 -2.57
CA LEU A 77 -5.86 -1.48 -3.75
C LEU A 77 -5.90 -2.43 -4.95
N THR A 78 -6.24 -1.87 -6.10
CA THR A 78 -6.21 -2.55 -7.40
C THR A 78 -5.45 -1.68 -8.41
N THR A 79 -5.47 -2.05 -9.69
CA THR A 79 -4.93 -1.19 -10.76
C THR A 79 -5.81 0.02 -11.07
N THR A 80 -7.02 0.07 -10.50
CA THR A 80 -7.96 1.18 -10.64
C THR A 80 -7.78 2.15 -9.47
N ASN A 81 -7.81 3.46 -9.76
CA ASN A 81 -7.77 4.50 -8.72
C ASN A 81 -8.86 4.26 -7.68
N GLN A 82 -8.45 4.24 -6.42
CA GLN A 82 -9.33 4.33 -5.25
C GLN A 82 -9.16 5.71 -4.65
N LEU A 83 -10.27 6.41 -4.42
CA LEU A 83 -10.26 7.73 -3.81
C LEU A 83 -10.33 7.60 -2.28
N LEU A 84 -9.35 8.18 -1.60
CA LEU A 84 -9.37 8.44 -0.17
C LEU A 84 -9.82 9.88 0.05
N GLU A 85 -10.98 10.05 0.68
CA GLU A 85 -11.59 11.37 0.87
C GLU A 85 -10.78 12.22 1.85
N ALA A 86 -10.63 13.52 1.53
CA ALA A 86 -9.86 14.44 2.36
C ALA A 86 -10.37 14.51 3.80
N ALA A 87 -11.69 14.52 3.96
CA ALA A 87 -12.35 14.67 5.26
C ALA A 87 -12.08 13.51 6.23
N THR A 88 -11.75 12.32 5.71
CA THR A 88 -11.39 11.16 6.52
C THR A 88 -9.88 10.94 6.59
N LEU A 89 -9.16 11.38 5.57
CA LEU A 89 -7.72 11.19 5.45
C LEU A 89 -6.93 12.18 6.31
N PHE A 90 -7.31 13.45 6.31
CA PHE A 90 -6.57 14.55 6.95
C PHE A 90 -7.30 15.05 8.20
N PRO A 91 -6.86 14.67 9.42
CA PRO A 91 -7.47 15.11 10.67
C PRO A 91 -7.14 16.57 10.99
N ALA A 92 -7.95 17.18 11.86
CA ALA A 92 -7.63 18.49 12.41
C ALA A 92 -6.38 18.42 13.31
N GLY A 93 -5.43 19.33 13.10
CA GLY A 93 -4.24 19.46 13.95
C GLY A 93 -2.96 18.79 13.42
N ILE A 94 -3.02 18.08 12.29
CA ILE A 94 -1.83 17.62 11.56
C ILE A 94 -1.74 18.43 10.27
N GLU A 95 -0.84 19.40 10.23
CA GLU A 95 -0.65 20.22 9.04
C GLU A 95 -0.17 19.36 7.87
N ASN A 96 -0.95 19.34 6.78
CA ASN A 96 -0.64 18.64 5.53
C ASN A 96 -0.43 17.12 5.64
N GLY A 97 -0.74 16.50 6.78
CA GLY A 97 -0.47 15.09 7.04
C GLY A 97 -1.72 14.31 7.39
N SER A 98 -1.81 13.07 6.90
CA SER A 98 -2.93 12.18 7.21
C SER A 98 -2.86 11.64 8.63
N ASP A 99 -3.91 10.94 9.06
CA ASP A 99 -3.80 9.95 10.13
C ASP A 99 -2.88 8.78 9.71
N VAL A 100 -2.51 7.93 10.67
CA VAL A 100 -1.75 6.72 10.38
C VAL A 100 -2.61 5.77 9.55
N LEU A 101 -2.08 5.39 8.38
CA LEU A 101 -2.66 4.45 7.44
C LEU A 101 -1.80 3.19 7.38
N PRO A 102 -2.28 2.05 7.90
CA PRO A 102 -1.58 0.78 7.75
C PRO A 102 -1.55 0.34 6.27
N LEU A 103 -0.35 0.24 5.70
CA LEU A 103 -0.09 -0.41 4.43
C LEU A 103 0.13 -1.91 4.68
N ARG A 104 -0.84 -2.71 4.25
CA ARG A 104 -0.88 -4.16 4.52
C ARG A 104 -0.68 -4.97 3.26
N PHE A 105 0.11 -6.03 3.37
CA PHE A 105 0.37 -7.02 2.33
C PHE A 105 -0.02 -8.40 2.85
N ALA A 106 -0.87 -9.12 2.12
CA ALA A 106 -1.30 -10.46 2.51
C ALA A 106 -1.44 -11.36 1.28
N GLN A 107 -1.25 -12.66 1.46
CA GLN A 107 -1.61 -13.64 0.44
C GLN A 107 -3.12 -13.55 0.16
N THR A 108 -3.52 -13.41 -1.12
CA THR A 108 -4.94 -13.24 -1.48
C THR A 108 -5.79 -14.44 -1.08
N ALA A 109 -5.28 -15.64 -1.32
CA ALA A 109 -5.92 -16.89 -0.92
C ALA A 109 -5.00 -17.61 0.07
N GLN A 110 -5.35 -17.53 1.36
CA GLN A 110 -4.51 -18.10 2.41
C GLN A 110 -4.44 -19.62 2.32
N GLY A 111 -3.23 -20.16 2.38
CA GLY A 111 -3.00 -21.59 2.25
C GLY A 111 -1.53 -21.94 2.05
N PRO A 112 -1.19 -23.24 2.09
CA PRO A 112 0.18 -23.69 1.89
C PRO A 112 0.73 -23.23 0.54
N ILE A 113 2.01 -22.93 0.52
CA ILE A 113 2.76 -22.51 -0.66
C ILE A 113 3.81 -23.59 -0.93
N ALA A 114 4.05 -23.88 -2.21
CA ALA A 114 5.10 -24.82 -2.60
C ALA A 114 6.47 -24.33 -2.10
N THR A 115 7.35 -25.27 -1.76
CA THR A 115 8.70 -24.90 -1.31
C THR A 115 9.45 -24.14 -2.41
N GLY A 116 10.01 -22.98 -2.06
CA GLY A 116 10.78 -22.17 -2.99
C GLY A 116 11.09 -20.79 -2.43
N THR A 117 11.89 -20.03 -3.18
CA THR A 117 12.10 -18.60 -2.93
C THR A 117 11.21 -17.81 -3.87
N TYR A 118 10.46 -16.87 -3.32
CA TYR A 118 9.51 -16.05 -4.05
C TYR A 118 9.83 -14.58 -3.84
N SER A 119 9.78 -13.80 -4.91
CA SER A 119 9.97 -12.35 -4.86
C SER A 119 9.03 -11.64 -5.80
N GLY A 120 8.76 -10.37 -5.53
CA GLY A 120 7.86 -9.56 -6.33
C GLY A 120 8.02 -8.09 -5.99
N ILE A 121 7.54 -7.22 -6.87
CA ILE A 121 7.58 -5.78 -6.68
C ILE A 121 6.15 -5.26 -6.61
N VAL A 122 5.83 -4.56 -5.53
CA VAL A 122 4.62 -3.77 -5.42
C VAL A 122 4.95 -2.33 -5.76
N SER A 123 4.32 -1.82 -6.82
CA SER A 123 4.49 -0.43 -7.25
C SER A 123 3.19 0.32 -6.97
N LEU A 124 3.25 1.22 -5.99
CA LEU A 124 2.15 2.06 -5.56
C LEU A 124 2.22 3.41 -6.28
N VAL A 125 1.07 3.90 -6.74
CA VAL A 125 0.90 5.25 -7.26
C VAL A 125 -0.05 5.99 -6.33
N VAL A 126 0.41 7.14 -5.85
CA VAL A 126 -0.34 8.04 -4.98
C VAL A 126 -0.34 9.41 -5.66
N THR A 127 -1.52 9.98 -5.89
CA THR A 127 -1.67 11.31 -6.50
C THR A 127 -2.75 12.10 -5.79
N GLN A 128 -2.60 13.42 -5.71
CA GLN A 128 -3.70 14.27 -5.27
C GLN A 128 -4.89 14.12 -6.23
N ALA A 129 -6.10 14.07 -5.67
CA ALA A 129 -7.32 14.17 -6.46
C ALA A 129 -7.48 15.60 -6.96
N THR A 130 -7.92 15.76 -8.20
CA THR A 130 -8.43 17.06 -8.65
C THR A 130 -9.72 17.33 -7.91
N LYS A 131 -9.77 18.43 -7.15
CA LYS A 131 -11.03 18.94 -6.61
C LYS A 131 -11.95 19.18 -7.80
N ALA A 132 -13.08 18.49 -7.89
CA ALA A 132 -14.14 18.93 -8.78
C ALA A 132 -14.59 20.31 -8.26
N GLU A 133 -14.55 21.31 -9.14
CA GLU A 133 -14.94 22.69 -8.85
C GLU A 133 -16.45 22.80 -8.56
#